data_AF-A0A5C6E9P6-F1
#
_entry.id   AF-A0A5C6E9P6-F1
#
_cell.length_a   1.000
_cell.length_b   1.000
_cell.length_c   1.000
_cell.angle_alpha   90.00
_cell.angle_beta   90.00
_cell.angle_gamma   90.00
#
_symmetry.space_group_name_H-M   'P 1'
#
loop_
_entity.id
_entity.type
_entity.pdbx_description
1 polymer ?
#
loop_
_entity_poly.entity_id
_entity_poly.type
_entity_poly.pdbx_seq_one_letter_code
_entity_poly.pdbx_strand_id
1 'polypeptide(L)'
;MQITSLGETRILHPQEESVARRRRPIRYASILLIAIFCCSVLYVFGMALLQSSQSNLLSFSDLIIPRLIDVVIFLWLFWIGSSFGSFLNVVAWRMPRGESINGRSHCPRCQHQLAARDNFPVFGWLALRGRCRTCRLPISARYPIVESAVGMSIAFVGFAEINQIALPHRPHLGHVGPLGSPVVDAATLFILAYHIFAIAFVWAMGLIRFDQRHLPRELSIFGFGVLITTMLGFPIVGIVPWQMDGGHLQDAKSIFGGSYLDAWMRVLTALVAAAFYARCLAPGLCRDADPKFDPLGKSTRRLIDLILVCAAASIVVGWQMLPTVLILASLISLPLQKRFPDSDAFGTFSLAMPVSLSLHIMLWRLLHQTWFWPSDGSQPIVLLIAAGVVLLIPNWLYEKPKLESPPTDSSSDEA
;
A
#
# COMPACT_ATOMS: atom_id res chain seq x y z
N MET A 1 -3.21 -61.65 26.11
CA MET A 1 -4.07 -60.60 26.71
C MET A 1 -4.17 -59.48 25.70
N GLN A 2 -5.35 -59.37 25.08
CA GLN A 2 -5.93 -58.32 24.21
C GLN A 2 -5.04 -57.50 23.25
N ILE A 3 -5.20 -57.81 21.95
CA ILE A 3 -5.07 -56.87 20.84
C ILE A 3 -6.49 -56.40 20.48
N THR A 4 -6.81 -55.14 20.76
CA THR A 4 -8.01 -54.38 20.35
C THR A 4 -7.60 -52.91 20.39
N SER A 5 -7.83 -52.01 19.45
CA SER A 5 -8.71 -51.96 18.28
C SER A 5 -8.05 -51.04 17.24
N LEU A 6 -8.05 -51.44 15.97
CA LEU A 6 -7.76 -50.53 14.86
C LEU A 6 -8.98 -49.63 14.70
N GLY A 7 -8.79 -48.33 14.93
CA GLY A 7 -9.79 -47.31 14.62
C GLY A 7 -10.13 -47.37 13.13
N GLU A 8 -11.41 -47.61 12.84
CA GLU A 8 -12.00 -47.49 11.51
C GLU A 8 -11.66 -46.11 10.92
N THR A 9 -10.71 -46.10 9.99
CA THR A 9 -10.56 -44.97 9.07
C THR A 9 -11.78 -45.03 8.16
N ARG A 10 -12.81 -44.28 8.52
CA ARG A 10 -14.03 -44.08 7.74
C ARG A 10 -13.62 -43.56 6.35
N ILE A 11 -13.51 -44.47 5.37
CA ILE A 11 -13.25 -44.16 3.97
C ILE A 11 -14.48 -43.40 3.46
N LEU A 12 -14.39 -42.06 3.42
CA LEU A 12 -15.44 -41.23 2.84
C LEU A 12 -15.54 -41.58 1.35
N HIS A 13 -16.75 -41.94 0.90
CA HIS A 13 -17.01 -42.21 -0.50
C HIS A 13 -16.62 -40.99 -1.36
N PRO A 14 -16.16 -41.15 -2.63
CA PRO A 14 -15.75 -40.02 -3.49
C PRO A 14 -16.81 -38.91 -3.64
N GLN A 15 -18.10 -39.26 -3.52
CA GLN A 15 -19.20 -38.30 -3.49
C GLN A 15 -19.24 -37.47 -2.19
N GLU A 16 -18.98 -38.07 -1.02
CA GLU A 16 -18.92 -37.36 0.26
C GLU A 16 -17.69 -36.45 0.37
N GLU A 17 -16.54 -36.85 -0.18
CA GLU A 17 -15.36 -35.99 -0.27
C GLU A 17 -15.62 -34.74 -1.13
N SER A 18 -16.39 -34.91 -2.22
CA SER A 18 -16.81 -33.81 -3.09
C SER A 18 -17.77 -32.84 -2.40
N VAL A 19 -18.67 -33.35 -1.55
CA VAL A 19 -19.64 -32.56 -0.76
C VAL A 19 -18.96 -31.89 0.44
N ALA A 20 -18.02 -32.57 1.12
CA ALA A 20 -17.23 -32.02 2.22
C ALA A 20 -16.28 -30.91 1.75
N ARG A 21 -15.63 -31.06 0.58
CA ARG A 21 -14.91 -29.96 -0.09
C ARG A 21 -15.84 -28.84 -0.54
N ARG A 22 -17.11 -29.14 -0.87
CA ARG A 22 -18.13 -28.14 -1.25
C ARG A 22 -18.49 -27.19 -0.10
N ARG A 23 -18.43 -27.65 1.16
CA ARG A 23 -18.84 -26.87 2.34
C ARG A 23 -17.76 -25.93 2.90
N ARG A 24 -16.46 -26.23 2.74
CA ARG A 24 -15.35 -25.45 3.32
C ARG A 24 -15.25 -23.96 2.89
N PRO A 25 -15.44 -23.58 1.61
CA PRO A 25 -15.30 -22.18 1.19
C PRO A 25 -16.52 -21.32 1.47
N ILE A 26 -17.73 -21.91 1.50
CA ILE A 26 -18.91 -21.23 2.05
C ILE A 26 -18.66 -20.94 3.53
N ARG A 27 -18.05 -21.88 4.27
CA ARG A 27 -17.63 -21.63 5.65
C ARG A 27 -16.64 -20.48 5.76
N TYR A 28 -15.60 -20.38 4.93
CA TYR A 28 -14.64 -19.25 5.01
C TYR A 28 -15.27 -17.90 4.66
N ALA A 29 -16.10 -17.83 3.62
CA ALA A 29 -16.84 -16.61 3.29
C ALA A 29 -17.80 -16.22 4.42
N SER A 30 -18.53 -17.19 4.99
CA SER A 30 -19.40 -16.97 6.14
C SER A 30 -18.63 -16.54 7.38
N ILE A 31 -17.47 -17.16 7.68
CA ILE A 31 -16.60 -16.78 8.79
C ILE A 31 -16.13 -15.33 8.61
N LEU A 32 -15.70 -14.94 7.41
CA LEU A 32 -15.27 -13.57 7.12
C LEU A 32 -16.43 -12.57 7.31
N LEU A 33 -17.63 -12.88 6.80
CA LEU A 33 -18.80 -12.02 6.97
C LEU A 33 -19.23 -11.91 8.44
N ILE A 34 -19.19 -13.01 9.19
CA ILE A 34 -19.45 -13.01 10.63
C ILE A 34 -18.40 -12.17 11.37
N ALA A 35 -17.12 -12.30 11.01
CA ALA A 35 -16.05 -11.50 11.60
C ALA A 35 -16.25 -10.01 11.32
N ILE A 36 -16.56 -9.62 10.08
CA ILE A 36 -16.88 -8.23 9.70
C ILE A 36 -18.07 -7.71 10.50
N PHE A 37 -19.14 -8.50 10.62
CA PHE A 37 -20.32 -8.13 11.40
C PHE A 37 -19.98 -7.93 12.89
N CYS A 38 -19.28 -8.89 13.51
CA CYS A 38 -18.86 -8.78 14.90
C CYS A 38 -17.94 -7.58 15.13
N CYS A 39 -16.95 -7.34 14.28
CA CYS A 39 -16.08 -6.16 14.36
C CYS A 39 -16.86 -4.85 14.22
N SER A 40 -17.85 -4.81 13.32
CA SER A 40 -18.71 -3.64 13.13
C SER A 40 -19.56 -3.36 14.37
N VAL A 41 -20.17 -4.38 14.95
CA VAL A 41 -20.94 -4.26 16.20
C VAL A 41 -20.03 -3.81 17.35
N LEU A 42 -18.86 -4.44 17.51
CA LEU A 42 -17.89 -4.05 18.54
C LEU A 42 -17.43 -2.60 18.40
N TYR A 43 -17.19 -2.14 17.16
CA TYR A 43 -16.84 -0.75 16.90
C TYR A 43 -17.98 0.21 17.24
N VAL A 44 -19.20 -0.07 16.76
CA VAL A 44 -20.36 0.80 16.96
C VAL A 44 -20.67 0.97 18.44
N PHE A 45 -20.83 -0.14 19.16
CA PHE A 45 -21.17 -0.12 20.58
C PHE A 45 -19.98 0.34 21.44
N GLY A 46 -18.77 -0.10 21.12
CA GLY A 46 -17.56 0.26 21.86
C GLY A 46 -17.26 1.76 21.79
N MET A 47 -17.27 2.35 20.59
CA MET A 47 -17.02 3.78 20.43
C MET A 47 -18.16 4.63 21.02
N ALA A 48 -19.42 4.22 20.84
CA ALA A 48 -20.55 4.93 21.44
C ALA A 48 -20.47 4.93 22.99
N LEU A 49 -20.08 3.80 23.61
CA LEU A 49 -19.85 3.72 25.05
C LEU A 49 -18.70 4.65 25.48
N LEU A 50 -17.55 4.58 24.82
CA LEU A 50 -16.38 5.40 25.15
C LEU A 50 -16.66 6.91 25.03
N GLN A 51 -17.35 7.33 23.98
CA GLN A 51 -17.66 8.75 23.74
C GLN A 51 -18.75 9.25 24.70
N SER A 52 -19.80 8.46 24.97
CA SER A 52 -20.83 8.80 25.95
C SER A 52 -20.28 8.86 27.38
N SER A 53 -19.29 8.03 27.74
CA SER A 53 -18.67 8.10 29.07
C SER A 53 -17.78 9.32 29.28
N GLN A 54 -17.33 9.96 28.19
CA GLN A 54 -16.44 11.12 28.21
C GLN A 54 -17.18 12.45 28.01
N SER A 55 -18.46 12.43 27.66
CA SER A 55 -19.22 13.64 27.33
C SER A 55 -20.50 13.75 28.15
N ASN A 56 -20.75 14.93 28.71
CA ASN A 56 -21.98 15.21 29.46
C ASN A 56 -23.16 15.61 28.55
N LEU A 57 -22.91 15.71 27.24
CA LEU A 57 -23.85 16.27 26.25
C LEU A 57 -24.43 15.21 25.31
N LEU A 58 -23.71 14.11 25.06
CA LEU A 58 -24.11 13.08 24.08
C LEU A 58 -24.50 11.81 24.81
N SER A 59 -25.72 11.32 24.57
CA SER A 59 -26.14 10.02 25.06
C SER A 59 -25.59 8.89 24.18
N PHE A 60 -25.53 7.68 24.72
CA PHE A 60 -25.15 6.49 23.96
C PHE A 60 -25.99 6.30 22.68
N SER A 61 -27.31 6.55 22.76
CA SER A 61 -28.23 6.43 21.62
C SER A 61 -27.92 7.42 20.50
N ASP A 62 -27.44 8.63 20.83
CA ASP A 62 -27.13 9.67 19.84
C ASP A 62 -25.94 9.26 18.96
N LEU A 63 -25.07 8.39 19.47
CA LEU A 63 -23.82 8.00 18.83
C LEU A 63 -23.96 6.75 17.93
N ILE A 64 -25.05 5.98 18.04
CA ILE A 64 -25.22 4.75 17.26
C ILE A 64 -25.27 5.02 15.76
N ILE A 65 -26.07 6.00 15.32
CA ILE A 65 -26.22 6.32 13.90
C ILE A 65 -24.88 6.81 13.30
N PRO A 66 -24.15 7.77 13.93
CA PRO A 66 -22.85 8.20 13.44
C PRO A 66 -21.82 7.07 13.36
N ARG A 67 -21.73 6.19 14.37
CA ARG A 67 -20.79 5.07 14.31
C ARG A 67 -21.18 4.03 13.25
N LEU A 68 -22.48 3.88 12.95
CA LEU A 68 -22.93 3.03 11.85
C LEU A 68 -22.54 3.62 10.49
N ILE A 69 -22.68 4.94 10.32
CA ILE A 69 -22.23 5.66 9.11
C ILE A 69 -20.73 5.44 8.89
N ASP A 70 -19.92 5.51 9.95
CA ASP A 70 -18.48 5.24 9.89
C ASP A 70 -18.17 3.83 9.36
N VAL A 71 -18.88 2.80 9.82
CA VAL A 71 -18.75 1.44 9.30
C VAL A 71 -19.12 1.38 7.82
N VAL A 72 -20.22 2.04 7.42
CA VAL A 72 -20.65 2.07 6.01
C VAL A 72 -19.60 2.73 5.14
N ILE A 73 -19.06 3.88 5.55
CA ILE A 73 -17.99 4.59 4.85
C ILE A 73 -16.76 3.69 4.71
N PHE A 74 -16.32 3.06 5.81
CA PHE A 74 -15.14 2.18 5.79
C PHE A 74 -15.32 1.00 4.82
N LEU A 75 -16.46 0.34 4.85
CA LEU A 75 -16.77 -0.79 3.96
C LEU A 75 -16.84 -0.35 2.49
N TRP A 76 -17.39 0.83 2.21
CA TRP A 76 -17.41 1.40 0.86
C TRP A 76 -16.00 1.74 0.35
N LEU A 77 -15.17 2.37 1.17
CA LEU A 77 -13.78 2.66 0.83
C LEU A 77 -12.98 1.37 0.60
N PHE A 78 -13.20 0.34 1.41
CA PHE A 78 -12.59 -0.97 1.22
C PHE A 78 -13.00 -1.60 -0.11
N TRP A 79 -14.28 -1.51 -0.47
CA TRP A 79 -14.78 -2.03 -1.74
C TRP A 79 -14.19 -1.28 -2.96
N ILE A 80 -14.12 0.05 -2.90
CA ILE A 80 -13.47 0.87 -3.93
C ILE A 80 -11.97 0.52 -4.02
N GLY A 81 -11.27 0.48 -2.88
CA GLY A 81 -9.85 0.17 -2.84
C GLY A 81 -9.53 -1.25 -3.32
N SER A 82 -10.35 -2.24 -2.98
CA SER A 82 -10.17 -3.61 -3.47
C SER A 82 -10.46 -3.73 -4.97
N SER A 83 -11.36 -2.91 -5.51
CA SER A 83 -11.56 -2.77 -6.96
C SER A 83 -10.32 -2.20 -7.65
N PHE A 84 -9.67 -1.18 -7.07
CA PHE A 84 -8.35 -0.74 -7.53
C PHE A 84 -7.33 -1.87 -7.46
N GLY A 85 -7.26 -2.62 -6.35
CA GLY A 85 -6.36 -3.76 -6.21
C GLY A 85 -6.57 -4.84 -7.28
N SER A 86 -7.82 -5.10 -7.66
CA SER A 86 -8.14 -6.03 -8.75
C SER A 86 -7.60 -5.53 -10.09
N PHE A 87 -7.78 -4.25 -10.39
CA PHE A 87 -7.21 -3.62 -11.58
C PHE A 87 -5.67 -3.61 -11.55
N LEU A 88 -5.05 -3.34 -10.40
CA LEU A 88 -3.59 -3.33 -10.25
C LEU A 88 -2.95 -4.69 -10.51
N ASN A 89 -3.65 -5.81 -10.23
CA ASN A 89 -3.17 -7.13 -10.65
C ASN A 89 -3.03 -7.24 -12.19
N VAL A 90 -3.97 -6.63 -12.94
CA VAL A 90 -3.90 -6.59 -14.41
C VAL A 90 -2.74 -5.72 -14.87
N VAL A 91 -2.59 -4.52 -14.28
CA VAL A 91 -1.50 -3.59 -14.60
C VAL A 91 -0.15 -4.24 -14.34
N ALA A 92 0.05 -4.83 -13.16
CA ALA A 92 1.30 -5.45 -12.76
C ALA A 92 1.67 -6.66 -13.64
N TRP A 93 0.67 -7.39 -14.14
CA TRP A 93 0.91 -8.53 -15.03
C TRP A 93 1.18 -8.11 -16.47
N ARG A 94 0.30 -7.30 -17.07
CA ARG A 94 0.28 -7.04 -18.52
C ARG A 94 1.27 -5.98 -18.95
N MET A 95 1.36 -4.87 -18.21
CA MET A 95 2.13 -3.71 -18.66
C MET A 95 3.64 -3.97 -18.79
N PRO A 96 4.31 -4.67 -17.85
CA PRO A 96 5.72 -5.05 -18.02
C PRO A 96 5.99 -6.06 -19.15
N ARG A 97 4.94 -6.66 -19.71
CA ARG A 97 5.01 -7.59 -20.85
C ARG A 97 4.66 -6.91 -22.18
N GLY A 98 4.37 -5.61 -22.18
CA GLY A 98 3.90 -4.88 -23.36
C GLY A 98 2.49 -5.27 -23.81
N GLU A 99 1.74 -5.99 -22.96
CA GLU A 99 0.36 -6.38 -23.25
C GLU A 99 -0.60 -5.23 -22.93
N SER A 100 -1.70 -5.15 -23.70
CA SER A 100 -2.74 -4.14 -23.44
C SER A 100 -3.44 -4.38 -22.09
N ILE A 101 -3.59 -3.32 -21.31
CA ILE A 101 -4.41 -3.33 -20.08
C ILE A 101 -5.91 -3.43 -20.39
N ASN A 102 -6.31 -3.20 -21.64
CA ASN A 102 -7.70 -3.33 -22.07
C ASN A 102 -8.08 -4.80 -22.28
N GLY A 103 -9.37 -5.09 -22.14
CA GLY A 103 -9.93 -6.43 -22.34
C GLY A 103 -10.37 -7.09 -21.04
N ARG A 104 -11.14 -8.17 -21.16
CA ARG A 104 -11.74 -8.86 -20.01
C ARG A 104 -10.71 -9.72 -19.28
N SER A 105 -11.01 -10.08 -18.04
CA SER A 105 -10.20 -11.05 -17.28
C SER A 105 -10.46 -12.46 -17.82
N HIS A 106 -9.40 -13.23 -18.05
CA HIS A 106 -9.46 -14.60 -18.55
C HIS A 106 -8.69 -15.54 -17.63
N CYS A 107 -9.11 -16.80 -17.57
CA CYS A 107 -8.35 -17.82 -16.86
C CYS A 107 -7.03 -18.08 -17.59
N PRO A 108 -5.85 -18.02 -16.92
CA PRO A 108 -4.56 -18.21 -17.59
C PRO A 108 -4.35 -19.63 -18.11
N ARG A 109 -5.18 -20.60 -17.70
CA ARG A 109 -5.07 -22.01 -18.10
C ARG A 109 -5.96 -22.38 -19.26
N CYS A 110 -7.24 -22.02 -19.19
CA CYS A 110 -8.23 -22.40 -20.21
C CYS A 110 -8.65 -21.24 -21.11
N GLN A 111 -8.14 -20.03 -20.86
CA GLN A 111 -8.47 -18.79 -21.57
C GLN A 111 -9.96 -18.42 -21.56
N HIS A 112 -10.78 -19.17 -20.82
CA HIS A 112 -12.18 -18.85 -20.62
C HIS A 112 -12.31 -17.50 -19.93
N GLN A 113 -13.15 -16.65 -20.52
CA GLN A 113 -13.46 -15.33 -20.00
C GLN A 113 -14.24 -15.43 -18.69
N LEU A 114 -13.78 -14.72 -17.67
CA LEU A 114 -14.45 -14.68 -16.37
C LEU A 114 -15.74 -13.85 -16.48
N ALA A 115 -16.81 -14.31 -15.83
CA ALA A 115 -18.05 -13.55 -15.75
C ALA A 115 -17.88 -12.37 -14.78
N ALA A 116 -18.68 -11.30 -14.92
CA ALA A 116 -18.59 -10.13 -14.04
C ALA A 116 -18.71 -10.50 -12.54
N ARG A 117 -19.61 -11.43 -12.20
CA ARG A 117 -19.76 -11.96 -10.82
C ARG A 117 -18.53 -12.69 -10.28
N ASP A 118 -17.70 -13.24 -11.17
CA ASP A 118 -16.48 -13.95 -10.82
C ASP A 118 -15.33 -12.97 -10.50
N ASN A 119 -15.50 -11.68 -10.86
CA ASN A 119 -14.54 -10.60 -10.66
C ASN A 119 -14.90 -9.67 -9.48
N PHE A 120 -15.86 -10.03 -8.62
CA PHE A 120 -16.13 -9.24 -7.42
C PHE A 120 -14.90 -9.32 -6.49
N PRO A 121 -14.25 -8.20 -6.11
CA PRO A 121 -13.00 -8.24 -5.36
C PRO A 121 -13.13 -9.04 -4.07
N VAL A 122 -12.14 -9.89 -3.78
CA VAL A 122 -12.07 -10.83 -2.63
C VAL A 122 -13.14 -11.93 -2.66
N PHE A 123 -14.42 -11.57 -2.72
CA PHE A 123 -15.53 -12.51 -2.64
C PHE A 123 -15.71 -13.36 -3.90
N GLY A 124 -15.32 -12.88 -5.08
CA GLY A 124 -15.33 -13.65 -6.32
C GLY A 124 -14.41 -14.87 -6.24
N TRP A 125 -13.19 -14.69 -5.72
CA TRP A 125 -12.26 -15.79 -5.48
C TRP A 125 -12.77 -16.76 -4.41
N LEU A 126 -13.37 -16.25 -3.33
CA LEU A 126 -13.97 -17.08 -2.27
C LEU A 126 -15.16 -17.90 -2.80
N ALA A 127 -16.02 -17.30 -3.62
CA ALA A 127 -17.16 -17.94 -4.26
C ALA A 127 -16.72 -19.01 -5.28
N LEU A 128 -15.66 -18.72 -6.05
CA LEU A 128 -14.99 -19.66 -6.96
C LEU A 128 -14.12 -20.70 -6.25
N ARG A 129 -13.89 -20.53 -4.94
CA ARG A 129 -13.12 -21.47 -4.09
C ARG A 129 -11.67 -21.59 -4.53
N GLY A 130 -11.14 -20.48 -5.03
CA GLY A 130 -9.82 -20.42 -5.65
C GLY A 130 -9.64 -21.38 -6.81
N ARG A 131 -10.70 -21.69 -7.58
CA ARG A 131 -10.63 -22.53 -8.77
C ARG A 131 -11.46 -21.94 -9.91
N CYS A 132 -10.96 -22.05 -11.14
CA CYS A 132 -11.72 -21.60 -12.31
C CYS A 132 -13.02 -22.40 -12.45
N ARG A 133 -14.14 -21.72 -12.76
CA ARG A 133 -15.44 -22.37 -12.94
C ARG A 133 -15.46 -23.40 -14.07
N THR A 134 -14.69 -23.15 -15.13
CA THR A 134 -14.67 -23.96 -16.35
C THR A 134 -13.66 -25.10 -16.24
N CYS A 135 -12.38 -24.81 -16.04
CA CYS A 135 -11.34 -25.85 -16.02
C CYS A 135 -11.03 -26.42 -14.63
N ARG A 136 -11.62 -25.87 -13.55
CA ARG A 136 -11.42 -26.28 -12.14
C ARG A 136 -9.97 -26.24 -11.63
N LEU A 137 -9.04 -25.69 -12.41
CA LEU A 137 -7.66 -25.46 -12.00
C LEU A 137 -7.57 -24.33 -10.96
N PRO A 138 -6.59 -24.39 -10.04
CA PRO A 138 -6.45 -23.40 -8.98
C PRO A 138 -6.14 -22.00 -9.52
N ILE A 139 -6.78 -20.99 -8.94
CA ILE A 139 -6.52 -19.57 -9.10
C ILE A 139 -5.66 -19.14 -7.91
N SER A 140 -4.54 -18.47 -8.16
CA SER A 140 -3.61 -18.04 -7.12
C SER A 140 -4.30 -17.22 -6.03
N ALA A 141 -3.96 -17.48 -4.76
CA ALA A 141 -4.41 -16.66 -3.63
C ALA A 141 -3.80 -15.24 -3.63
N ARG A 142 -2.82 -14.98 -4.49
CA ARG A 142 -2.24 -13.64 -4.69
C ARG A 142 -3.32 -12.61 -5.02
N TYR A 143 -4.28 -12.95 -5.89
CA TYR A 143 -5.32 -12.02 -6.33
C TYR A 143 -6.15 -11.45 -5.16
N PRO A 144 -6.84 -12.28 -4.34
CA PRO A 144 -7.61 -11.77 -3.22
C PRO A 144 -6.74 -11.14 -2.12
N ILE A 145 -5.47 -11.55 -1.97
CA ILE A 145 -4.54 -10.92 -1.02
C ILE A 145 -4.21 -9.49 -1.46
N VAL A 146 -3.86 -9.29 -2.73
CA VAL A 146 -3.57 -7.95 -3.28
C VAL A 146 -4.82 -7.06 -3.22
N GLU A 147 -5.98 -7.59 -3.62
CA GLU A 147 -7.26 -6.88 -3.51
C GLU A 147 -7.55 -6.44 -2.08
N SER A 148 -7.34 -7.33 -1.10
CA SER A 148 -7.53 -7.01 0.32
C SER A 148 -6.51 -5.99 0.82
N ALA A 149 -5.23 -6.12 0.44
CA ALA A 149 -4.16 -5.24 0.92
C ALA A 149 -4.34 -3.80 0.40
N VAL A 150 -4.63 -3.64 -0.90
CA VAL A 150 -4.91 -2.33 -1.51
C VAL A 150 -6.21 -1.75 -0.96
N GLY A 151 -7.26 -2.58 -0.82
CA GLY A 151 -8.52 -2.22 -0.17
C GLY A 151 -8.32 -1.68 1.23
N MET A 152 -7.48 -2.34 2.04
CA MET A 152 -7.23 -1.96 3.41
C MET A 152 -6.38 -0.68 3.51
N SER A 153 -5.36 -0.52 2.66
CA SER A 153 -4.59 0.74 2.56
C SER A 153 -5.48 1.95 2.30
N ILE A 154 -6.36 1.84 1.29
CA ILE A 154 -7.26 2.93 0.90
C ILE A 154 -8.35 3.15 1.96
N ALA A 155 -8.93 2.08 2.53
CA ALA A 155 -9.95 2.19 3.56
C ALA A 155 -9.45 2.91 4.81
N PHE A 156 -8.28 2.54 5.32
CA PHE A 156 -7.72 3.17 6.52
C PHE A 156 -7.33 4.62 6.28
N VAL A 157 -6.66 4.93 5.16
CA VAL A 157 -6.30 6.32 4.83
C VAL A 157 -7.55 7.16 4.62
N GLY A 158 -8.49 6.69 3.80
CA GLY A 158 -9.72 7.43 3.54
C GLY A 158 -10.59 7.62 4.77
N PHE A 159 -10.68 6.62 5.64
CA PHE A 159 -11.39 6.75 6.91
C PHE A 159 -10.74 7.78 7.82
N ALA A 160 -9.40 7.78 7.93
CA ALA A 160 -8.66 8.73 8.76
C ALA A 160 -8.75 10.17 8.21
N GLU A 161 -8.77 10.36 6.89
CA GLU A 161 -8.93 11.67 6.27
C GLU A 161 -10.36 12.22 6.38
N ILE A 162 -11.37 11.41 6.09
CA ILE A 162 -12.79 11.81 6.21
C ILE A 162 -13.11 12.21 7.65
N ASN A 163 -12.56 11.49 8.63
CA ASN A 163 -12.72 11.81 10.05
C ASN A 163 -11.76 12.91 10.55
N GLN A 164 -10.99 13.54 9.64
CA GLN A 164 -10.05 14.63 9.95
C GLN A 164 -9.00 14.26 11.03
N ILE A 165 -8.61 12.99 11.08
CA ILE A 165 -7.59 12.45 11.99
C ILE A 165 -6.21 12.48 11.32
N ALA A 166 -6.15 12.31 9.99
CA ALA A 166 -4.91 12.14 9.26
C ALA A 166 -4.13 13.44 8.99
N LEU A 167 -4.75 14.50 8.48
CA LEU A 167 -4.01 15.58 7.79
C LEU A 167 -3.51 16.67 8.75
N PRO A 168 -2.20 16.95 8.90
CA PRO A 168 -1.71 18.13 9.64
C PRO A 168 -2.23 19.45 9.06
N HIS A 169 -2.20 20.54 9.83
CA HIS A 169 -2.59 21.92 9.44
C HIS A 169 -4.03 22.11 8.95
N ARG A 170 -4.79 21.06 8.71
CA ARG A 170 -6.21 21.13 8.39
C ARG A 170 -7.03 21.37 9.65
N PRO A 171 -7.78 22.48 9.74
CA PRO A 171 -8.59 22.75 10.92
C PRO A 171 -9.59 21.60 11.12
N HIS A 172 -9.80 21.21 12.37
CA HIS A 172 -10.95 20.40 12.71
C HIS A 172 -12.19 21.26 12.45
N LEU A 173 -12.89 21.02 11.34
CA LEU A 173 -14.23 21.54 11.18
C LEU A 173 -15.05 20.82 12.26
N GLY A 174 -15.35 21.53 13.36
CA GLY A 174 -15.87 20.94 14.59
C GLY A 174 -17.00 19.94 14.37
N HIS A 175 -17.13 18.98 15.29
CA HIS A 175 -18.22 18.00 15.30
C HIS A 175 -19.58 18.72 15.36
N VAL A 176 -20.27 18.91 14.23
CA VAL A 176 -21.69 18.62 14.04
C VAL A 176 -22.18 19.12 12.67
N GLY A 177 -22.26 18.19 11.71
CA GLY A 177 -23.51 18.14 10.93
C GLY A 177 -24.69 17.82 11.87
N PRO A 178 -25.95 17.89 11.44
CA PRO A 178 -27.14 17.70 12.30
C PRO A 178 -27.19 16.40 13.14
N LEU A 179 -26.24 15.48 12.93
CA LEU A 179 -26.11 14.18 13.59
C LEU A 179 -24.69 13.88 14.13
N GLY A 180 -23.76 14.83 14.19
CA GLY A 180 -22.37 14.53 14.62
C GLY A 180 -21.54 13.75 13.59
N SER A 181 -21.95 13.75 12.32
CA SER A 181 -21.17 13.22 11.20
C SER A 181 -20.01 14.14 10.83
N PRO A 182 -18.89 13.60 10.29
CA PRO A 182 -17.79 14.42 9.81
C PRO A 182 -18.26 15.37 8.70
N VAL A 183 -17.93 16.66 8.83
CA VAL A 183 -18.15 17.64 7.75
C VAL A 183 -17.05 17.41 6.71
N VAL A 184 -17.43 16.92 5.54
CA VAL A 184 -16.51 16.65 4.44
C VAL A 184 -16.60 17.80 3.43
N ASP A 185 -15.56 18.62 3.36
CA ASP A 185 -15.44 19.68 2.36
C ASP A 185 -14.83 19.17 1.05
N ALA A 186 -15.02 19.95 -0.03
CA ALA A 186 -14.50 19.58 -1.36
C ALA A 186 -12.98 19.44 -1.38
N ALA A 187 -12.25 20.20 -0.54
CA ALA A 187 -10.80 20.11 -0.46
C ALA A 187 -10.35 18.77 0.15
N THR A 188 -11.02 18.28 1.20
CA THR A 188 -10.73 16.96 1.78
C THR A 188 -10.97 15.85 0.78
N LEU A 189 -12.08 15.88 0.03
CA LEU A 189 -12.35 14.89 -1.02
C LEU A 189 -11.28 14.92 -2.13
N PHE A 190 -10.82 16.11 -2.50
CA PHE A 190 -9.80 16.27 -3.53
C PHE A 190 -8.43 15.74 -3.06
N ILE A 191 -8.02 16.03 -1.82
CA ILE A 191 -6.83 15.47 -1.19
C ILE A 191 -6.93 13.95 -1.11
N LEU A 192 -8.08 13.43 -0.67
CA LEU A 192 -8.31 12.00 -0.59
C LEU A 192 -8.17 11.32 -1.95
N ALA A 193 -8.73 11.89 -3.01
CA ALA A 193 -8.57 11.38 -4.36
C ALA A 193 -7.08 11.35 -4.79
N TYR A 194 -6.32 12.38 -4.45
CA TYR A 194 -4.88 12.45 -4.69
C TYR A 194 -4.11 11.35 -3.92
N HIS A 195 -4.40 11.15 -2.64
CA HIS A 195 -3.77 10.09 -1.84
C HIS A 195 -4.16 8.69 -2.29
N ILE A 196 -5.43 8.45 -2.66
CA ILE A 196 -5.88 7.17 -3.24
C ILE A 196 -5.08 6.87 -4.51
N PHE A 197 -4.94 7.84 -5.40
CA PHE A 197 -4.14 7.68 -6.62
C PHE A 197 -2.68 7.38 -6.29
N ALA A 198 -2.05 8.14 -5.40
CA ALA A 198 -0.67 7.94 -4.98
C ALA A 198 -0.43 6.54 -4.41
N ILE A 199 -1.29 6.10 -3.50
CA ILE A 199 -1.23 4.77 -2.88
C ILE A 199 -1.39 3.69 -3.94
N ALA A 200 -2.37 3.80 -4.84
CA ALA A 200 -2.58 2.86 -5.93
C ALA A 200 -1.37 2.80 -6.88
N PHE A 201 -0.77 3.95 -7.19
CA PHE A 201 0.41 4.06 -8.04
C PHE A 201 1.64 3.38 -7.40
N VAL A 202 1.89 3.64 -6.11
CA VAL A 202 2.99 2.98 -5.36
C VAL A 202 2.74 1.48 -5.22
N TRP A 203 1.49 1.04 -5.02
CA TRP A 203 1.12 -0.38 -5.07
C TRP A 203 1.42 -1.01 -6.43
N ALA A 204 1.09 -0.33 -7.53
CA ALA A 204 1.38 -0.83 -8.88
C ALA A 204 2.89 -1.08 -9.08
N MET A 205 3.71 -0.09 -8.73
CA MET A 205 5.16 -0.20 -8.81
C MET A 205 5.71 -1.30 -7.89
N GLY A 206 5.19 -1.38 -6.66
CA GLY A 206 5.56 -2.40 -5.68
C GLY A 206 5.28 -3.81 -6.18
N LEU A 207 4.12 -4.07 -6.77
CA LEU A 207 3.74 -5.37 -7.32
C LEU A 207 4.60 -5.77 -8.53
N ILE A 208 4.91 -4.82 -9.43
CA ILE A 208 5.77 -5.06 -10.59
C ILE A 208 7.20 -5.42 -10.15
N ARG A 209 7.75 -4.66 -9.19
CA ARG A 209 9.08 -4.93 -8.65
C ARG A 209 9.12 -6.22 -7.84
N PHE A 210 8.07 -6.54 -7.10
CA PHE A 210 7.94 -7.81 -6.39
C PHE A 210 7.93 -9.02 -7.37
N ASP A 211 7.37 -8.84 -8.57
CA ASP A 211 7.46 -9.81 -9.67
C ASP A 211 8.82 -9.84 -10.39
N GLN A 212 9.81 -9.12 -9.86
CA GLN A 212 11.16 -8.99 -10.44
C GLN A 212 11.14 -8.43 -11.88
N ARG A 213 10.13 -7.62 -12.20
CA ARG A 213 10.01 -6.92 -13.48
C ARG A 213 10.39 -5.46 -13.32
N HIS A 214 10.87 -4.86 -14.41
CA HIS A 214 11.17 -3.43 -14.46
C HIS A 214 9.89 -2.59 -14.55
N LEU A 215 9.97 -1.35 -14.06
CA LEU A 215 8.87 -0.42 -14.16
C LEU A 215 8.69 0.03 -15.63
N PRO A 216 7.50 -0.16 -16.23
CA PRO A 216 7.20 0.32 -17.58
C PRO A 216 7.29 1.84 -17.63
N ARG A 217 7.89 2.38 -18.70
CA ARG A 217 8.04 3.83 -18.88
C ARG A 217 6.69 4.53 -18.94
N GLU A 218 5.71 3.89 -19.54
CA GLU A 218 4.34 4.38 -19.69
C GLU A 218 3.66 4.55 -18.33
N LEU A 219 3.83 3.57 -17.43
CA LEU A 219 3.33 3.65 -16.04
C LEU A 219 3.95 4.84 -15.32
N SER A 220 5.28 4.96 -15.41
CA SER A 220 6.01 6.02 -14.72
C SER A 220 5.63 7.40 -15.24
N ILE A 221 5.59 7.61 -16.56
CA ILE A 221 5.21 8.91 -17.13
C ILE A 221 3.79 9.29 -16.72
N PHE A 222 2.83 8.36 -16.83
CA PHE A 222 1.46 8.62 -16.45
C PHE A 222 1.33 8.94 -14.96
N GLY A 223 1.88 8.09 -14.09
CA GLY A 223 1.74 8.24 -12.64
C GLY A 223 2.43 9.49 -12.10
N PHE A 224 3.68 9.73 -12.48
CA PHE A 224 4.39 10.96 -12.08
C PHE A 224 3.79 12.21 -12.73
N GLY A 225 3.32 12.11 -13.97
CA GLY A 225 2.57 13.18 -14.62
C GLY A 225 1.41 13.62 -13.75
N VAL A 226 0.51 12.71 -13.39
CA VAL A 226 -0.65 13.01 -12.53
C VAL A 226 -0.24 13.54 -11.16
N LEU A 227 0.74 12.92 -10.47
CA LEU A 227 1.18 13.38 -9.15
C LEU A 227 1.73 14.81 -9.20
N ILE A 228 2.65 15.08 -10.12
CA ILE A 228 3.34 16.37 -10.22
C ILE A 228 2.38 17.44 -10.73
N THR A 229 1.62 17.20 -11.80
CA THR A 229 0.71 18.23 -12.34
C THR A 229 -0.40 18.58 -11.36
N THR A 230 -0.91 17.61 -10.60
CA THR A 230 -1.93 17.88 -9.59
C THR A 230 -1.35 18.70 -8.44
N MET A 231 -0.14 18.36 -7.95
CA MET A 231 0.56 19.13 -6.92
C MET A 231 0.85 20.58 -7.35
N LEU A 232 1.35 20.77 -8.58
CA LEU A 232 1.68 22.09 -9.10
C LEU A 232 0.44 22.92 -9.46
N GLY A 233 -0.61 22.28 -10.00
CA GLY A 233 -1.86 22.96 -10.36
C GLY A 233 -2.73 23.27 -9.14
N PHE A 234 -2.63 22.43 -8.10
CA PHE A 234 -3.42 22.56 -6.87
C PHE A 234 -2.53 22.35 -5.65
N PRO A 235 -1.73 23.37 -5.25
CA PRO A 235 -0.82 23.27 -4.09
C PRO A 235 -1.47 22.83 -2.77
N ILE A 236 -2.80 22.92 -2.68
CA ILE A 236 -3.62 22.45 -1.58
C ILE A 236 -3.45 20.95 -1.25
N VAL A 237 -2.96 20.13 -2.20
CA VAL A 237 -2.62 18.72 -1.95
C VAL A 237 -1.25 18.54 -1.27
N GLY A 238 -0.41 19.59 -1.27
CA GLY A 238 0.84 19.66 -0.51
C GLY A 238 0.58 20.03 0.95
N ILE A 239 0.15 19.06 1.75
CA ILE A 239 -0.34 19.27 3.12
C ILE A 239 0.67 19.93 4.06
N VAL A 240 1.96 19.66 3.84
CA VAL A 240 3.05 20.18 4.65
C VAL A 240 3.86 21.17 3.84
N PRO A 241 4.15 22.37 4.35
CA PRO A 241 4.96 23.34 3.63
C PRO A 241 6.35 22.80 3.33
N TRP A 242 6.94 23.24 2.22
CA TRP A 242 8.34 23.02 1.92
C TRP A 242 9.26 23.75 2.90
N GLN A 243 8.88 24.96 3.33
CA GLN A 243 9.64 25.76 4.30
C GLN A 243 9.51 25.20 5.72
N MET A 244 10.63 25.05 6.42
CA MET A 244 10.64 24.82 7.86
C MET A 244 10.56 26.19 8.54
N ASP A 245 9.35 26.68 8.81
CA ASP A 245 9.17 28.01 9.41
C ASP A 245 9.32 27.95 10.93
N GLY A 246 10.27 28.74 11.43
CA GLY A 246 10.19 29.29 12.78
C GLY A 246 9.27 30.51 12.75
N GLY A 247 7.96 30.31 12.88
CA GLY A 247 6.95 31.30 13.29
C GLY A 247 6.81 32.61 12.49
N HIS A 248 5.56 32.99 12.19
CA HIS A 248 5.10 34.38 11.91
C HIS A 248 4.98 34.90 10.46
N LEU A 249 4.69 34.08 9.45
CA LEU A 249 4.22 34.62 8.15
C LEU A 249 2.99 33.93 7.54
N GLN A 250 2.31 33.04 8.28
CA GLN A 250 1.17 32.27 7.76
C GLN A 250 -0.16 33.02 7.67
N ASP A 251 -0.29 34.21 8.26
CA ASP A 251 -1.62 34.85 8.42
C ASP A 251 -2.14 35.68 7.24
N ALA A 252 -1.42 35.87 6.11
CA ALA A 252 -1.90 36.79 5.06
C ALA A 252 -1.61 36.46 3.58
N LYS A 253 -1.02 35.31 3.22
CA LYS A 253 -0.69 35.00 1.80
C LYS A 253 -1.33 33.70 1.28
N SER A 254 -2.48 33.32 1.82
CA SER A 254 -3.02 31.95 1.73
C SER A 254 -3.98 31.62 0.58
N ILE A 255 -4.07 32.40 -0.52
CA ILE A 255 -5.00 31.99 -1.59
C ILE A 255 -4.36 31.90 -3.00
N PHE A 256 -3.43 32.77 -3.43
CA PHE A 256 -2.95 32.69 -4.84
C PHE A 256 -1.45 32.96 -5.13
N GLY A 257 -0.58 33.22 -4.14
CA GLY A 257 0.81 33.67 -4.43
C GLY A 257 1.97 32.89 -3.83
N GLY A 258 1.90 32.51 -2.54
CA GLY A 258 2.99 31.81 -1.86
C GLY A 258 2.98 30.28 -2.02
N SER A 259 1.81 29.71 -2.34
CA SER A 259 1.59 28.27 -2.38
C SER A 259 2.21 27.58 -3.60
N TYR A 260 2.35 28.27 -4.73
CA TYR A 260 2.93 27.67 -5.94
C TYR A 260 4.44 27.51 -5.86
N LEU A 261 5.17 28.48 -5.30
CA LEU A 261 6.62 28.34 -5.07
C LEU A 261 6.89 27.16 -4.13
N ASP A 262 6.09 27.04 -3.08
CA ASP A 262 6.14 25.91 -2.15
C ASP A 262 5.94 24.57 -2.87
N ALA A 263 4.91 24.47 -3.73
CA ALA A 263 4.66 23.28 -4.54
C ALA A 263 5.83 22.94 -5.48
N TRP A 264 6.42 23.93 -6.17
CA TRP A 264 7.58 23.73 -7.04
C TRP A 264 8.80 23.24 -6.25
N MET A 265 9.12 23.92 -5.14
CA MET A 265 10.25 23.56 -4.29
C MET A 265 10.07 22.20 -3.63
N ARG A 266 8.83 21.84 -3.24
CA ARG A 266 8.47 20.52 -2.73
C ARG A 266 8.75 19.44 -3.76
N VAL A 267 8.28 19.61 -5.00
CA VAL A 267 8.54 18.62 -6.07
C VAL A 267 10.04 18.48 -6.32
N LEU A 268 10.77 19.59 -6.44
CA LEU A 268 12.21 19.57 -6.69
C LEU A 268 12.97 18.85 -5.56
N THR A 269 12.74 19.25 -4.32
CA THR A 269 13.43 18.66 -3.15
C THR A 269 13.02 17.22 -2.91
N ALA A 270 11.78 16.84 -3.17
CA ALA A 270 11.33 15.45 -3.12
C ALA A 270 12.06 14.56 -4.13
N LEU A 271 12.27 15.03 -5.37
CA LEU A 271 13.03 14.30 -6.38
C LEU A 271 14.52 14.17 -6.01
N VAL A 272 15.13 15.25 -5.49
CA VAL A 272 16.52 15.23 -5.02
C VAL A 272 16.69 14.28 -3.84
N ALA A 273 15.80 14.34 -2.84
CA ALA A 273 15.82 13.46 -1.69
C ALA A 273 15.62 11.99 -2.10
N ALA A 274 14.68 11.72 -2.99
CA ALA A 274 14.45 10.38 -3.53
C ALA A 274 15.69 9.82 -4.24
N ALA A 275 16.35 10.63 -5.08
CA ALA A 275 17.59 10.22 -5.75
C ALA A 275 18.72 9.95 -4.76
N PHE A 276 18.91 10.84 -3.79
CA PHE A 276 19.92 10.72 -2.73
C PHE A 276 19.71 9.44 -1.91
N TYR A 277 18.53 9.24 -1.32
CA TYR A 277 18.28 8.08 -0.47
C TYR A 277 18.24 6.77 -1.25
N ALA A 278 17.72 6.76 -2.49
CA ALA A 278 17.83 5.59 -3.36
C ALA A 278 19.29 5.20 -3.60
N ARG A 279 20.18 6.19 -3.80
CA ARG A 279 21.61 5.93 -3.95
C ARG A 279 22.24 5.37 -2.67
N CYS A 280 21.84 5.86 -1.49
CA CYS A 280 22.28 5.31 -0.21
C CYS A 280 21.80 3.87 0.03
N LEU A 281 20.60 3.52 -0.46
CA LEU A 281 20.03 2.18 -0.34
C LEU A 281 20.58 1.19 -1.39
N ALA A 282 21.17 1.69 -2.48
CA ALA A 282 21.63 0.88 -3.59
C ALA A 282 22.60 -0.25 -3.21
N PRO A 283 23.57 -0.09 -2.28
CA PRO A 283 24.44 -1.19 -1.87
C PRO A 283 23.70 -2.39 -1.27
N GLY A 284 22.53 -2.17 -0.66
CA GLY A 284 21.69 -3.25 -0.13
C GLY A 284 20.70 -3.80 -1.16
N LEU A 285 20.01 -2.91 -1.88
CA LEU A 285 18.87 -3.26 -2.73
C LEU A 285 19.21 -3.46 -4.21
N CYS A 286 20.31 -2.89 -4.69
CA CYS A 286 20.69 -2.85 -6.11
C CYS A 286 22.20 -3.06 -6.25
N ARG A 287 22.73 -4.17 -5.74
CA ARG A 287 24.19 -4.44 -5.71
C ARG A 287 24.83 -4.33 -7.10
N ASP A 288 24.14 -4.83 -8.11
CA ASP A 288 24.63 -4.81 -9.49
C ASP A 288 24.78 -3.37 -10.02
N ALA A 289 24.02 -2.40 -9.50
CA ALA A 289 24.02 -0.99 -9.90
C ALA A 289 25.08 -0.13 -9.20
N ASP A 290 25.99 -0.75 -8.44
CA ASP A 290 27.19 -0.08 -7.97
C ASP A 290 28.15 0.12 -9.17
N PRO A 291 28.56 1.36 -9.50
CA PRO A 291 29.56 1.63 -10.54
C PRO A 291 30.87 0.87 -10.32
N LYS A 292 31.16 0.47 -9.08
CA LYS A 292 32.31 -0.38 -8.76
C LYS A 292 32.20 -1.78 -9.37
N PHE A 293 30.99 -2.34 -9.43
CA PHE A 293 30.73 -3.69 -9.95
C PHE A 293 30.21 -3.68 -11.40
N ASP A 294 29.59 -2.58 -11.85
CA ASP A 294 29.11 -2.40 -13.22
C ASP A 294 29.46 -1.01 -13.77
N PRO A 295 30.74 -0.79 -14.16
CA PRO A 295 31.20 0.50 -14.67
C PRO A 295 30.54 0.90 -16.00
N LEU A 296 29.92 -0.05 -16.71
CA LEU A 296 29.23 0.16 -17.98
C LEU A 296 27.74 0.52 -17.81
N GLY A 297 27.22 0.49 -16.59
CA GLY A 297 25.84 0.91 -16.27
C GLY A 297 24.76 0.01 -16.88
N LYS A 298 25.04 -1.26 -17.16
CA LYS A 298 24.04 -2.21 -17.70
C LYS A 298 22.88 -2.44 -16.71
N SER A 299 23.13 -2.25 -15.43
CA SER A 299 22.21 -2.40 -14.30
C SER A 299 21.59 -1.08 -13.80
N THR A 300 21.90 0.06 -14.43
CA THR A 300 21.40 1.39 -14.02
C THR A 300 19.86 1.46 -13.94
N ARG A 301 19.16 0.58 -14.67
CA ARG A 301 17.70 0.47 -14.62
C ARG A 301 17.15 0.09 -13.24
N ARG A 302 17.83 -0.77 -12.45
CA ARG A 302 17.36 -1.11 -11.09
C ARG A 302 17.45 0.10 -10.15
N LEU A 303 18.52 0.89 -10.26
CA LEU A 303 18.67 2.13 -9.51
C LEU A 303 17.60 3.15 -9.92
N ILE A 304 17.31 3.30 -11.22
CA ILE A 304 16.22 4.15 -11.69
C ILE A 304 14.89 3.71 -11.09
N ASP A 305 14.56 2.40 -11.13
CA ASP A 305 13.35 1.88 -10.51
C ASP A 305 13.26 2.24 -9.02
N LEU A 306 14.37 2.14 -8.28
CA LEU A 306 14.43 2.48 -6.86
C LEU A 306 14.21 3.99 -6.62
N ILE A 307 14.82 4.84 -7.45
CA ILE A 307 14.60 6.30 -7.42
C ILE A 307 13.11 6.60 -7.65
N LEU A 308 12.47 5.95 -8.63
CA LEU A 308 11.05 6.14 -8.93
C LEU A 308 10.17 5.69 -7.75
N VAL A 309 10.41 4.53 -7.15
CA VAL A 309 9.65 4.08 -5.97
C VAL A 309 9.76 5.07 -4.81
N CYS A 310 10.98 5.58 -4.53
CA CYS A 310 11.20 6.59 -3.51
C CYS A 310 10.53 7.94 -3.86
N ALA A 311 10.61 8.36 -5.13
CA ALA A 311 10.10 9.64 -5.60
C ALA A 311 8.58 9.75 -5.47
N ALA A 312 7.84 8.68 -5.81
CA ALA A 312 6.39 8.69 -5.69
C ALA A 312 5.93 8.92 -4.24
N ALA A 313 6.57 8.25 -3.28
CA ALA A 313 6.30 8.50 -1.86
C ALA A 313 6.75 9.90 -1.44
N SER A 314 7.96 10.33 -1.83
CA SER A 314 8.53 11.62 -1.43
C SER A 314 7.73 12.83 -1.93
N ILE A 315 7.16 12.78 -3.14
CA ILE A 315 6.32 13.87 -3.65
C ILE A 315 5.07 14.03 -2.78
N VAL A 316 4.49 12.90 -2.35
CA VAL A 316 3.24 12.84 -1.60
C VAL A 316 3.43 13.30 -0.17
N VAL A 317 4.46 12.84 0.54
CA VAL A 317 4.67 13.21 1.95
C VAL A 317 5.62 14.38 2.15
N GLY A 318 6.48 14.69 1.18
CA GLY A 318 7.55 15.67 1.30
C GLY A 318 8.92 15.03 1.49
N TRP A 319 9.97 15.82 1.31
CA TRP A 319 11.36 15.35 1.47
C TRP A 319 11.71 15.07 2.94
N GLN A 320 11.08 15.80 3.88
CA GLN A 320 11.34 15.73 5.32
C GLN A 320 10.91 14.38 5.91
N MET A 321 9.81 13.82 5.41
CA MET A 321 9.22 12.57 5.94
C MET A 321 9.65 11.33 5.17
N LEU A 322 10.25 11.47 3.99
CA LEU A 322 10.76 10.35 3.20
C LEU A 322 11.63 9.38 4.04
N PRO A 323 12.59 9.83 4.87
CA PRO A 323 13.41 8.92 5.68
C PRO A 323 12.59 7.94 6.53
N THR A 324 11.52 8.44 7.17
CA THR A 324 10.66 7.61 8.02
C THR A 324 9.90 6.56 7.22
N VAL A 325 9.40 6.94 6.04
CA VAL A 325 8.71 6.02 5.13
C VAL A 325 9.67 4.92 4.66
N LEU A 326 10.93 5.26 4.37
CA LEU A 326 11.95 4.30 3.97
C LEU A 326 12.34 3.36 5.12
N ILE A 327 12.52 3.88 6.34
CA ILE A 327 12.81 3.08 7.53
C ILE A 327 11.68 2.09 7.79
N LEU A 328 10.44 2.56 7.82
CA LEU A 328 9.27 1.70 8.07
C LEU A 328 9.10 0.66 6.96
N ALA A 329 9.31 1.02 5.68
CA ALA A 329 9.29 0.07 4.57
C ALA A 329 10.40 -1.00 4.73
N SER A 330 11.60 -0.61 5.17
CA SER A 330 12.70 -1.56 5.42
C SER A 330 12.35 -2.58 6.52
N LEU A 331 11.71 -2.14 7.60
CA LEU A 331 11.31 -3.00 8.71
C LEU A 331 10.19 -3.96 8.31
N ILE A 332 9.20 -3.48 7.55
CA ILE A 332 8.12 -4.31 6.98
C ILE A 332 8.68 -5.31 5.97
N SER A 333 9.74 -4.97 5.24
CA SER A 333 10.37 -5.86 4.25
C SER A 333 11.04 -7.09 4.87
N LEU A 334 11.55 -7.01 6.11
CA LEU A 334 12.26 -8.12 6.76
C LEU A 334 11.42 -9.40 6.92
N PRO A 335 10.20 -9.37 7.49
CA PRO A 335 9.34 -10.55 7.54
C PRO A 335 8.89 -11.00 6.15
N LEU A 336 8.73 -10.08 5.18
CA LEU A 336 8.36 -10.42 3.81
C LEU A 336 9.44 -11.26 3.11
N GLN A 337 10.72 -10.94 3.29
CA GLN A 337 11.82 -11.74 2.74
C GLN A 337 11.84 -13.16 3.31
N LYS A 338 11.55 -13.32 4.61
CA LYS A 338 11.43 -14.64 5.24
C LYS A 338 10.25 -15.43 4.67
N ARG A 339 9.15 -14.74 4.34
CA ARG A 339 7.93 -15.36 3.82
C ARG A 339 8.02 -15.73 2.33
N PHE A 340 8.76 -14.93 1.56
CA PHE A 340 8.92 -15.04 0.11
C PHE A 340 10.41 -15.11 -0.26
N PRO A 341 11.08 -16.25 0.00
CA PRO A 341 12.53 -16.38 -0.23
C PRO A 341 12.94 -16.27 -1.70
N ASP A 342 12.01 -16.51 -2.63
CA ASP A 342 12.25 -16.40 -4.07
C ASP A 342 12.28 -14.95 -4.56
N SER A 343 11.81 -13.99 -3.75
CA SER A 343 11.79 -12.55 -4.08
C SER A 343 13.07 -11.87 -3.64
N ASP A 344 13.57 -10.92 -4.42
CA ASP A 344 14.74 -10.12 -4.07
C ASP A 344 14.42 -9.10 -2.96
N ALA A 345 15.47 -8.60 -2.30
CA ALA A 345 15.34 -7.61 -1.24
C ALA A 345 14.66 -6.33 -1.74
N PHE A 346 14.92 -5.94 -2.99
CA PHE A 346 14.29 -4.78 -3.61
C PHE A 346 12.81 -4.98 -3.91
N GLY A 347 12.39 -6.15 -4.39
CA GLY A 347 10.98 -6.46 -4.62
C GLY A 347 10.16 -6.44 -3.33
N THR A 348 10.68 -7.05 -2.26
CA THR A 348 10.03 -7.04 -0.94
C THR A 348 9.97 -5.64 -0.32
N PHE A 349 11.03 -4.86 -0.47
CA PHE A 349 11.06 -3.44 -0.07
C PHE A 349 10.02 -2.62 -0.84
N SER A 350 9.94 -2.80 -2.16
CA SER A 350 8.99 -2.09 -3.02
C SER A 350 7.54 -2.48 -2.70
N LEU A 351 7.28 -3.73 -2.32
CA LEU A 351 5.97 -4.18 -1.84
C LEU A 351 5.60 -3.59 -0.47
N ALA A 352 6.59 -3.30 0.38
CA ALA A 352 6.40 -2.69 1.69
C ALA A 352 6.17 -1.17 1.63
N MET A 353 6.69 -0.48 0.60
CA MET A 353 6.54 0.96 0.40
C MET A 353 5.09 1.48 0.44
N PRO A 354 4.11 0.91 -0.28
CA PRO A 354 2.74 1.42 -0.22
C PRO A 354 2.09 1.23 1.16
N VAL A 355 2.46 0.19 1.90
CA VAL A 355 1.99 -0.04 3.28
C VAL A 355 2.59 1.02 4.21
N SER A 356 3.90 1.27 4.11
CA SER A 356 4.60 2.30 4.86
C SER A 356 4.01 3.70 4.59
N LEU A 357 3.78 4.05 3.32
CA LEU A 357 3.14 5.30 2.91
C LEU A 357 1.73 5.43 3.49
N SER A 358 0.93 4.37 3.42
CA SER A 358 -0.44 4.36 3.96
C SER A 358 -0.45 4.58 5.48
N LEU A 359 0.44 3.90 6.21
CA LEU A 359 0.58 4.06 7.65
C LEU A 359 1.01 5.48 8.03
N HIS A 360 1.95 6.06 7.29
CA HIS A 360 2.37 7.43 7.48
C HIS A 360 1.19 8.40 7.30
N ILE A 361 0.48 8.34 6.16
CA ILE A 361 -0.65 9.23 5.87
C ILE A 361 -1.75 9.08 6.93
N MET A 362 -2.11 7.84 7.28
CA MET A 362 -3.14 7.54 8.29
C MET A 362 -2.85 8.19 9.64
N LEU A 363 -1.57 8.19 10.05
CA LEU A 363 -1.14 8.67 11.37
C LEU A 363 -0.49 10.07 11.29
N TRP A 364 -0.58 10.75 10.16
CA TRP A 364 0.30 11.88 9.85
C TRP A 364 0.17 13.03 10.86
N ARG A 365 -1.05 13.43 11.23
CA ARG A 365 -1.31 14.46 12.26
C ARG A 365 -0.75 14.08 13.62
N LEU A 366 -0.98 12.83 14.04
CA LEU A 366 -0.47 12.31 15.31
C LEU A 366 1.06 12.35 15.32
N LEU A 367 1.69 11.87 14.26
CA LEU A 367 3.14 11.82 14.11
C LEU A 367 3.74 13.24 14.05
N HIS A 368 3.11 14.17 13.33
CA HIS A 368 3.54 15.57 13.24
C HIS A 368 3.54 16.29 14.60
N GLN A 369 2.68 15.89 15.55
CA GLN A 369 2.66 16.44 16.90
C GLN A 369 3.76 15.89 17.82
N THR A 370 4.48 14.84 17.40
CA THR A 370 5.53 14.23 18.22
C THR A 370 6.89 14.87 17.99
N TRP A 371 7.64 15.07 19.07
CA TRP A 371 8.94 15.77 19.03
C TRP A 371 10.06 14.99 18.31
N PHE A 372 9.97 13.67 18.23
CA PHE A 372 10.99 12.81 17.64
C PHE A 372 10.70 12.43 16.18
N TRP A 373 9.56 12.83 15.64
CA TRP A 373 9.19 12.52 14.26
C TRP A 373 9.64 13.64 13.32
N PRO A 374 10.33 13.33 12.22
CA PRO A 374 10.64 14.29 11.17
C PRO A 374 9.39 15.00 10.62
N SER A 375 9.36 16.32 10.70
CA SER A 375 8.31 17.20 10.17
C SER A 375 8.89 18.57 9.83
N ASP A 376 8.07 19.44 9.25
CA ASP A 376 8.37 20.84 8.97
C ASP A 376 8.64 21.69 10.23
N GLY A 377 8.12 21.29 11.39
CA GLY A 377 8.37 21.96 12.68
C GLY A 377 9.48 21.32 13.52
N SER A 378 10.10 20.23 13.06
CA SER A 378 11.05 19.45 13.87
C SER A 378 12.44 20.09 13.90
N GLN A 379 13.15 19.92 15.03
CA GLN A 379 14.55 20.38 15.13
C GLN A 379 15.44 19.69 14.07
N PRO A 380 16.44 20.37 13.50
CA PRO A 380 17.32 19.80 12.48
C PRO A 380 17.97 18.47 12.90
N ILE A 381 18.26 18.28 14.19
CA ILE A 381 18.85 17.05 14.71
C ILE A 381 17.94 15.83 14.50
N VAL A 382 16.61 16.00 14.58
CA VAL A 382 15.64 14.92 14.36
C VAL A 382 15.70 14.44 12.90
N LEU A 383 15.80 15.37 11.96
CA LEU A 383 15.96 15.07 10.53
C LEU A 383 17.29 14.39 10.25
N LEU A 384 18.39 14.85 10.86
CA LEU A 384 19.72 14.25 10.71
C LEU A 384 19.77 12.82 11.27
N ILE A 385 19.12 12.57 12.42
CA ILE A 385 19.02 11.22 13.00
C ILE A 385 18.25 10.31 12.05
N ALA A 386 17.08 10.73 11.57
CA ALA A 386 16.28 9.92 10.64
C ALA A 386 17.03 9.63 9.34
N ALA A 387 17.72 10.64 8.77
CA ALA A 387 18.59 10.47 7.61
C ALA A 387 19.73 9.48 7.90
N GLY A 388 20.38 9.60 9.07
CA GLY A 388 21.45 8.70 9.51
C GLY A 388 20.99 7.25 9.63
N VAL A 389 19.78 6.99 10.14
CA VAL A 389 19.21 5.64 10.21
C VAL A 389 18.98 5.07 8.81
N VAL A 390 18.56 5.87 7.82
CA VAL A 390 18.41 5.40 6.42
C VAL A 390 19.74 4.92 5.85
N LEU A 391 20.85 5.60 6.16
CA LEU A 391 22.19 5.19 5.72
C LEU A 391 22.62 3.82 6.26
N LEU A 392 22.04 3.39 7.38
CA LEU A 392 22.34 2.10 8.00
C LEU A 392 21.48 0.95 7.45
N ILE A 393 20.40 1.23 6.71
CA ILE A 393 19.49 0.21 6.16
C ILE A 393 20.21 -0.91 5.38
N PRO A 394 21.21 -0.62 4.51
CA PRO A 394 21.95 -1.66 3.79
C PRO A 394 22.62 -2.73 4.69
N ASN A 395 22.83 -2.44 5.98
CA ASN A 395 23.44 -3.39 6.92
C ASN A 395 22.50 -4.53 7.32
N TRP A 396 21.17 -4.33 7.25
CA TRP A 396 20.18 -5.36 7.60
C TRP A 396 19.26 -5.75 6.44
N LEU A 397 19.15 -4.90 5.42
CA LEU A 397 18.31 -5.13 4.25
C LEU A 397 19.20 -5.24 3.00
N TYR A 398 19.57 -6.46 2.64
CA TYR A 398 20.48 -6.70 1.52
C TYR A 398 20.09 -7.92 0.68
N GLU A 399 20.38 -7.85 -0.61
CA GLU A 399 20.26 -8.98 -1.52
C GLU A 399 21.39 -10.00 -1.26
N LYS A 400 21.02 -11.26 -1.05
CA LYS A 400 21.98 -12.37 -0.93
C LYS A 400 22.56 -12.70 -2.31
N PRO A 401 23.86 -13.03 -2.42
CA PRO A 401 24.44 -13.46 -3.69
C PRO A 401 23.69 -14.69 -4.21
N LYS A 402 23.30 -14.68 -5.49
CA LYS A 402 22.91 -15.91 -6.18
C LYS A 402 24.18 -16.75 -6.30
N LEU A 403 24.22 -17.92 -5.68
CA LEU A 403 25.29 -18.89 -5.92
C LEU A 403 25.26 -19.22 -7.41
N GLU A 404 26.29 -18.80 -8.15
CA GLU A 404 26.49 -19.27 -9.51
C GLU A 404 26.62 -20.80 -9.46
N SER A 405 25.77 -21.51 -10.20
CA SER A 405 25.99 -22.93 -10.44
C SER A 405 27.36 -23.08 -11.09
N PRO A 406 28.22 -24.00 -10.62
CA PRO A 406 29.52 -24.20 -11.23
C PRO A 406 29.33 -24.46 -12.73
N PRO A 407 30.21 -23.93 -13.60
CA PRO A 407 30.13 -24.19 -15.02
C PRO A 407 30.08 -25.70 -15.23
N THR A 408 29.01 -26.16 -15.89
CA THR A 408 28.96 -27.53 -16.39
C THR A 408 30.05 -27.62 -17.46
N ASP A 409 31.18 -28.25 -17.11
CA ASP A 409 32.22 -28.64 -18.06
C ASP A 409 31.59 -29.55 -19.13
N SER A 410 31.14 -28.95 -20.22
CA SER A 410 30.82 -29.64 -21.46
C SER A 410 31.92 -29.36 -22.47
N SER A 411 33.11 -29.90 -22.21
CA SER A 411 34.18 -30.01 -23.21
C SER A 411 35.02 -31.25 -22.94
N SER A 412 34.40 -32.42 -23.11
CA SER A 412 35.09 -33.66 -23.42
C SER A 412 34.25 -34.36 -24.48
N ASP A 413 34.58 -34.12 -25.75
CA ASP A 413 34.40 -35.06 -26.88
C ASP A 413 34.63 -34.28 -28.19
N GLU A 414 35.91 -34.18 -28.57
CA GLU A 414 36.35 -34.08 -29.96
C GLU A 414 37.83 -34.50 -29.97
N ALA A 415 38.05 -35.79 -30.22
CA ALA A 415 39.33 -36.43 -30.48
C ALA A 415 39.30 -37.06 -31.88
#